data_AF-A0A2R6RC79-F1
#
_entry.id   AF-A0A2R6RC79-F1
#
_cell.length_a   1.000
_cell.length_b   1.000
_cell.length_c   1.000
_cell.angle_alpha   90.00
_cell.angle_beta   90.00
_cell.angle_gamma   90.00
#
_symmetry.space_group_name_H-M   'P 1'
#
loop_
_entity.id
_entity.type
_entity.pdbx_description
1 polymer ?
#
loop_
_entity_poly.entity_id
_entity_poly.type
_entity_poly.pdbx_seq_one_letter_code
_entity_poly.pdbx_strand_id
1 'polypeptide(L)' 'MSCNGCRVLRKGCNEKCILRESLRGIESPQAQGNAMLFVAKFFGRAGLVSFLSAVPDSQRPGNEP' A
#
# COMPACT_ATOMS: atom_id res chain seq x y z
N MET A 1 11.74 3.80 8.41
CA MET A 1 11.61 2.35 8.14
C MET A 1 10.70 2.10 6.93
N SER A 2 10.90 1.02 6.16
CA SER A 2 10.02 0.65 5.01
C SER A 2 8.68 0.06 5.47
N CYS A 3 7.57 0.35 4.79
CA CYS A 3 6.27 -0.27 5.13
C CYS A 3 6.19 -1.72 4.64
N ASN A 4 5.25 -2.50 5.20
CA ASN A 4 5.08 -3.92 4.84
C ASN A 4 4.75 -4.11 3.35
N GLY A 5 4.00 -3.18 2.75
CA GLY A 5 3.70 -3.22 1.32
C GLY A 5 4.93 -3.09 0.43
N CYS A 6 5.78 -2.10 0.71
CA CYS A 6 7.04 -1.91 -0.01
C CYS A 6 8.00 -3.10 0.12
N ARG A 7 8.03 -3.75 1.30
CA ARG A 7 8.83 -4.98 1.52
C ARG A 7 8.37 -6.11 0.61
N VAL A 8 7.06 -6.37 0.57
CA VAL A 8 6.47 -7.41 -0.29
C VAL A 8 6.74 -7.13 -1.76
N LEU A 9 6.56 -5.89 -2.22
CA LEU A 9 6.76 -5.51 -3.63
C LEU A 9 8.22 -5.28 -4.01
N ARG A 10 9.17 -5.39 -3.06
CA ARG A 10 10.59 -5.02 -3.23
C ARG A 10 10.75 -3.64 -3.88
N LYS A 11 9.96 -2.67 -3.40
CA LYS A 11 9.92 -1.27 -3.89
C LYS A 11 10.52 -0.33 -2.84
N GLY A 12 11.25 0.69 -3.28
CA GLY A 12 11.66 1.80 -2.40
C GLY A 12 10.48 2.44 -1.66
N CYS A 13 10.66 2.68 -0.36
CA CYS A 13 9.67 3.32 0.50
C CYS A 13 10.18 4.72 0.87
N ASN A 14 9.32 5.72 0.72
CA ASN A 14 9.56 7.09 1.14
C ASN A 14 8.53 7.50 2.21
N GLU A 15 8.56 8.75 2.66
CA GLU A 15 7.64 9.25 3.69
C GLU A 15 6.19 9.31 3.17
N LYS A 16 6.00 9.79 1.93
CA LYS A 16 4.70 9.87 1.24
C LYS A 16 4.35 8.57 0.50
N CYS A 17 4.62 7.43 1.12
CA CYS A 17 4.42 6.14 0.46
C CYS A 17 2.94 5.77 0.44
N ILE A 18 2.31 5.79 -0.74
CA ILE A 18 0.90 5.42 -0.91
C ILE A 18 0.55 4.04 -0.33
N LEU A 19 1.47 3.07 -0.42
CA LEU A 19 1.27 1.74 0.17
C LEU A 19 1.21 1.78 1.69
N ARG A 20 1.88 2.73 2.34
CA ARG A 20 1.83 2.88 3.79
C ARG A 20 0.45 3.39 4.21
N GLU A 21 -0.07 4.39 3.51
CA GLU A 21 -1.41 4.94 3.75
C GLU A 21 -2.49 3.87 3.55
N SER A 22 -2.42 3.13 2.44
CA SER A 22 -3.37 2.04 2.14
C SER A 22 -3.37 0.89 3.16
N LEU A 23 -2.33 0.75 3.97
CA LEU A 23 -2.19 -0.30 4.97
C LEU A 23 -2.48 0.18 6.41
N ARG A 24 -2.74 1.48 6.63
CA ARG A 24 -2.91 2.08 7.96
C ARG A 24 -4.07 1.45 8.76
N GLY A 25 -5.14 1.02 8.09
CA GLY A 25 -6.30 0.38 8.72
C GLY A 25 -6.11 -1.10 9.07
N ILE A 26 -4.94 -1.69 8.81
CA ILE A 26 -4.66 -3.10 9.12
C ILE A 26 -3.63 -3.13 10.26
N GLU A 27 -4.04 -3.54 11.45
CA GLU A 27 -3.20 -3.45 12.66
C GLU A 27 -1.98 -4.38 12.61
N SER A 28 -2.17 -5.64 12.19
CA SER A 28 -1.11 -6.64 12.21
C SER A 28 -0.13 -6.45 11.04
N PRO A 29 1.20 -6.36 11.29
CA PRO A 29 2.21 -6.31 10.24
C PRO A 29 2.16 -7.51 9.28
N GLN A 30 1.82 -8.69 9.81
CA GLN A 30 1.66 -9.90 9.00
C GLN A 30 0.40 -9.85 8.14
N ALA A 31 -0.71 -9.34 8.68
CA ALA A 31 -1.93 -9.12 7.91
C ALA A 31 -1.71 -8.10 6.79
N GLN A 32 -0.97 -7.01 7.04
CA GLN A 32 -0.58 -6.05 6.01
C GLN A 32 0.21 -6.71 4.87
N GLY A 33 1.19 -7.57 5.22
CA GLY A 33 1.97 -8.32 4.25
C GLY A 33 1.13 -9.28 3.41
N ASN A 34 0.24 -10.04 4.07
CA ASN A 34 -0.64 -11.01 3.39
C ASN A 34 -1.65 -10.31 2.48
N ALA A 35 -2.26 -9.21 2.93
CA ALA A 35 -3.15 -8.40 2.12
C ALA A 35 -2.41 -7.88 0.88
N MET A 36 -1.21 -7.34 1.06
CA MET A 36 -0.38 -6.85 -0.05
C MET A 36 -0.02 -7.98 -1.04
N LEU A 37 0.39 -9.15 -0.55
CA LEU A 37 0.69 -10.32 -1.38
C LEU A 37 -0.54 -10.74 -2.20
N PHE A 38 -1.71 -10.78 -1.56
CA PHE A 38 -2.96 -11.11 -2.20
C PHE A 38 -3.27 -10.14 -3.34
N VAL A 39 -3.42 -8.84 -3.08
CA VAL A 39 -3.77 -7.87 -4.14
C VAL A 39 -2.69 -7.78 -5.23
N ALA A 40 -1.40 -7.88 -4.88
CA ALA A 40 -0.32 -7.85 -5.87
C ALA A 40 -0.37 -9.04 -6.84
N LYS A 41 -0.90 -10.20 -6.40
CA LYS A 41 -1.08 -11.36 -7.26
C LYS A 41 -2.16 -11.15 -8.33
N PHE A 42 -3.22 -10.39 -8.03
CA PHE A 42 -4.29 -10.11 -8.98
C PHE A 42 -3.95 -8.97 -9.95
N PHE A 43 -3.41 -7.87 -9.43
CA PHE A 43 -3.12 -6.69 -10.25
C PHE A 43 -1.74 -6.71 -10.92
N GLY A 44 -0.84 -7.58 -10.44
CA GLY A 44 0.59 -7.45 -10.72
C GLY A 44 1.18 -6.19 -10.10
N ARG A 45 2.51 -6.06 -10.13
CA ARG A 45 3.22 -4.93 -9.50
C ARG A 45 2.85 -3.57 -10.11
N ALA A 46 2.85 -3.47 -11.44
CA ALA A 46 2.59 -2.21 -12.14
C ALA A 46 1.11 -1.80 -12.05
N GLY A 47 0.20 -2.76 -12.28
CA GLY A 47 -1.24 -2.51 -12.22
C GLY A 47 -1.69 -2.05 -10.83
N LEU A 48 -1.14 -2.64 -9.77
CA LEU A 48 -1.45 -2.27 -8.39
C LEU A 48 -1.01 -0.84 -8.05
N VAL A 49 0.22 -0.46 -8.42
CA VAL A 49 0.72 0.89 -8.17
C VAL A 49 -0.09 1.93 -8.96
N SER A 50 -0.42 1.61 -10.22
CA SER A 50 -1.28 2.46 -11.05
C SER A 50 -2.67 2.63 -10.43
N PHE A 51 -3.30 1.53 -10.01
CA PHE A 51 -4.62 1.53 -9.38
C PHE A 51 -4.66 2.39 -8.13
N LEU A 52 -3.70 2.22 -7.22
CA LEU A 52 -3.63 3.03 -6.00
C LEU A 52 -3.40 4.51 -6.31
N SER A 53 -2.52 4.82 -7.27
CA SER A 53 -2.20 6.21 -7.65
C SER A 53 -3.36 6.93 -8.32
N ALA A 54 -4.30 6.20 -8.92
CA ALA A 54 -5.51 6.75 -9.53
C ALA A 54 -6.57 7.17 -8.49
N VAL A 55 -6.44 6.75 -7.23
CA VAL A 55 -7.35 7.18 -6.15
C VAL A 55 -7.06 8.64 -5.79
N PRO A 56 -8.04 9.56 -5.90
CA PRO A 56 -7.92 10.94 -5.45
C PRO A 56 -7.55 11.03 -3.98
N ASP A 57 -6.73 12.02 -3.60
CA ASP A 57 -6.24 12.16 -2.23
C ASP A 57 -7.40 12.29 -1.21
N SER A 58 -8.47 13.00 -1.53
CA SER A 58 -9.65 13.15 -0.65
C SER A 58 -10.36 11.83 -0.30
N GLN A 59 -10.08 10.76 -1.04
CA GLN A 59 -10.69 9.43 -0.85
C GLN A 59 -9.70 8.43 -0.25
N ARG A 60 -8.45 8.82 0.02
CA ARG A 60 -7.44 7.92 0.59
C ARG A 60 -7.60 7.81 2.11
N PRO A 61 -7.60 6.59 2.66
CA PRO A 61 -7.66 6.38 4.10
C PRO A 61 -6.36 6.89 4.75
N GLY A 62 -6.46 7.98 5.51
CA GLY A 62 -5.31 8.64 6.15
C GLY A 62 -5.26 10.16 5.97
N ASN A 63 -6.11 10.72 5.08
CA ASN A 63 -6.30 12.16 4.89
C ASN A 63 -7.45 12.72 5.74
N GLU A 64 -7.68 12.12 6.90
CA GLU A 64 -8.48 12.75 7.97
C GLU A 64 -7.57 13.80 8.64
N PRO A 65 -8.04 15.04 8.87
CA PRO A 65 -7.24 16.11 9.47
C PRO A 65 -6.67 15.75 10.85
#